data_AF-A0A3R6BU99-F1
#
_entry.id   AF-A0A3R6BU99-F1
#
_cell.length_a   1.000
_cell.length_b   1.000
_cell.length_c   1.000
_cell.angle_alpha   90.00
_cell.angle_beta   90.00
_cell.angle_gamma   90.00
#
_symmetry.space_group_name_H-M   'P 1'
#
loop_
_entity.id
_entity.type
_entity.pdbx_description
1 polymer ?
#
loop_
_entity_poly.entity_id
_entity_poly.type
_entity_poly.pdbx_seq_one_letter_code
_entity_poly.pdbx_strand_id
1 'polypeptide(L)'
;MKRFKEIKDLLENVYFINEEAQLVVTFLENIGFSKPEKLVHDELGTLCGDREVMPAVDFFQECTGRKIDDRYSLSTVLVMAIDDYVSQLKELKEEQYRSNEQARKDQDIVRSHDKQYKEILMWFVFLALTSEDSLWDVFEDLKRKDEEVALNVLEAMNCIVR
;
A
#
# COMPACT_ATOMS: atom_id res chain seq x y z
N MET A 1 10.37 4.85 -9.89
CA MET A 1 10.22 6.25 -9.44
C MET A 1 10.78 6.47 -8.04
N LYS A 2 11.38 7.64 -7.78
CA LYS A 2 11.67 8.13 -6.43
C LYS A 2 10.38 8.51 -5.70
N ARG A 3 10.34 8.22 -4.41
CA ARG A 3 9.29 8.69 -3.49
C ARG A 3 9.47 10.18 -3.18
N PHE A 4 8.42 10.83 -2.68
CA PHE A 4 8.45 12.26 -2.40
C PHE A 4 9.55 12.67 -1.42
N LYS A 5 9.86 11.80 -0.44
CA LYS A 5 10.99 12.02 0.47
C LYS A 5 12.32 12.04 -0.27
N GLU A 6 12.56 11.05 -1.13
CA GLU A 6 13.80 10.93 -1.92
C GLU A 6 13.95 12.09 -2.91
N ILE A 7 12.85 12.62 -3.43
CA ILE A 7 12.84 13.84 -4.28
C ILE A 7 13.25 15.07 -3.46
N LYS A 8 12.75 15.22 -2.22
CA LYS A 8 13.18 16.32 -1.33
C LYS A 8 14.65 16.23 -1.00
N ASP A 9 15.10 15.04 -0.60
CA ASP A 9 16.51 14.78 -0.27
C ASP A 9 17.43 15.09 -1.46
N LEU A 10 16.98 14.84 -2.71
CA LEU A 10 17.70 15.23 -3.91
C LEU A 10 17.76 16.76 -4.08
N LEU A 11 16.63 17.45 -3.96
CA LEU A 11 16.52 18.92 -4.12
C LEU A 11 17.37 19.70 -3.12
N GLU A 12 17.70 19.14 -1.95
CA GLU A 12 18.58 19.79 -0.98
C GLU A 12 20.02 19.94 -1.49
N ASN A 13 20.45 19.04 -2.36
CA ASN A 13 21.85 18.89 -2.81
C ASN A 13 22.11 19.43 -4.22
N VAL A 14 21.07 19.85 -4.94
CA VAL A 14 21.18 20.30 -6.33
C VAL A 14 20.62 21.71 -6.52
N TYR A 15 21.09 22.38 -7.56
CA TYR A 15 20.48 23.60 -8.08
C TYR A 15 20.33 23.52 -9.60
N PHE A 16 19.46 24.36 -10.14
CA PHE A 16 19.10 24.38 -11.55
C PHE A 16 19.46 25.73 -12.18
N ILE A 17 19.72 25.71 -13.48
CA ILE A 17 19.81 26.93 -14.28
C ILE A 17 18.43 27.60 -14.25
N ASN A 18 18.37 28.94 -14.18
CA ASN A 18 17.13 29.69 -13.95
C ASN A 18 15.97 29.26 -14.89
N GLU A 19 16.25 29.08 -16.19
CA GLU A 19 15.25 28.65 -17.18
C GLU A 19 14.70 27.24 -16.87
N GLU A 20 15.53 26.36 -16.34
CA GLU A 20 15.18 24.97 -16.01
C GLU A 20 14.50 24.85 -14.64
N ALA A 21 14.83 25.74 -13.69
CA ALA A 21 14.23 25.78 -12.36
C ALA A 21 12.70 25.89 -12.43
N GLN A 22 12.17 26.71 -13.34
CA GLN A 22 10.72 26.85 -13.54
C GLN A 22 10.06 25.56 -14.05
N LEU A 23 10.77 24.77 -14.84
CA LEU A 23 10.26 23.49 -15.34
C LEU A 23 10.24 22.44 -14.22
N VAL A 24 11.25 22.46 -13.35
CA VAL A 24 11.29 21.61 -12.15
C VAL A 24 10.17 21.99 -11.17
N VAL A 25 9.94 23.29 -10.96
CA VAL A 25 8.79 23.79 -10.18
C VAL A 25 7.49 23.24 -10.78
N THR A 26 7.27 23.43 -12.08
CA THR A 26 6.06 22.96 -12.78
C THR A 26 5.88 21.45 -12.63
N PHE A 27 6.94 20.67 -12.80
CA PHE A 27 6.91 19.21 -12.59
C PHE A 27 6.44 18.87 -11.16
N LEU A 28 7.07 19.47 -10.15
CA LEU A 28 6.78 19.21 -8.74
C LEU A 28 5.33 19.56 -8.37
N GLU A 29 4.80 20.68 -8.87
CA GLU A 29 3.40 21.06 -8.68
C GLU A 29 2.45 20.00 -9.24
N ASN A 30 2.70 19.55 -10.47
CA ASN A 30 1.85 18.58 -11.17
C ASN A 30 1.85 17.20 -10.51
N ILE A 31 2.97 16.79 -9.90
CA ILE A 31 3.03 15.52 -9.17
C ILE A 31 2.50 15.63 -7.73
N GLY A 32 2.22 16.85 -7.23
CA GLY A 32 1.50 17.08 -5.97
C GLY A 32 2.31 17.71 -4.83
N PHE A 33 3.42 18.38 -5.10
CA PHE A 33 4.13 19.16 -4.09
C PHE A 33 3.44 20.50 -3.84
N SER A 34 3.33 20.89 -2.57
CA SER A 34 2.84 22.22 -2.19
C SER A 34 4.01 23.21 -2.08
N LYS A 35 3.94 24.32 -2.83
CA LYS A 35 4.94 25.40 -2.83
C LYS A 35 6.37 24.94 -3.21
N PRO A 36 6.55 24.29 -4.37
CA PRO A 36 7.85 23.76 -4.77
C PRO A 36 8.91 24.84 -5.02
N GLU A 37 8.52 26.10 -5.23
CA GLU A 37 9.44 27.24 -5.39
C GLU A 37 10.33 27.47 -4.16
N LYS A 38 9.92 26.97 -2.99
CA LYS A 38 10.74 27.01 -1.77
C LYS A 38 11.77 25.89 -1.69
N LEU A 39 11.60 24.85 -2.49
CA LEU A 39 12.43 23.64 -2.51
C LEU A 39 13.43 23.67 -3.66
N VAL A 40 13.06 24.33 -4.76
CA VAL A 40 13.91 24.44 -5.94
C VAL A 40 14.88 25.60 -5.78
N HIS A 41 16.16 25.33 -5.95
CA HIS A 41 17.23 26.34 -5.91
C HIS A 41 17.69 26.66 -7.34
N ASP A 42 17.84 27.95 -7.65
CA ASP A 42 18.35 28.44 -8.93
C ASP A 42 19.69 29.18 -8.78
N GLU A 43 20.33 29.47 -9.92
CA GLU A 43 21.60 30.21 -10.02
C GLU A 43 21.58 31.63 -9.43
N LEU A 44 20.40 32.26 -9.35
CA LEU A 44 20.25 33.63 -8.83
C LEU A 44 20.02 33.64 -7.30
N GLY A 45 19.71 32.49 -6.72
CA GLY A 45 19.66 32.28 -5.28
C GLY A 45 21.03 32.53 -4.66
N THR A 46 21.09 33.45 -3.70
CA THR A 46 22.31 33.94 -3.01
C THR A 46 23.20 32.87 -2.33
N LEU A 47 22.90 31.57 -2.44
CA LEU A 47 23.53 30.48 -1.70
C LEU A 47 23.52 29.16 -2.51
N CYS A 48 24.17 29.11 -3.68
CA CYS A 48 24.43 27.82 -4.35
C CYS A 48 25.35 26.90 -3.53
N GLY A 49 26.14 27.43 -2.58
CA GLY A 49 26.90 26.64 -1.61
C GLY A 49 27.74 25.53 -2.26
N ASP A 50 27.67 24.31 -1.70
CA ASP A 50 28.29 23.08 -2.22
C ASP A 50 27.36 22.26 -3.13
N ARG A 51 26.25 22.84 -3.59
CA ARG A 51 25.26 22.10 -4.41
C ARG A 51 25.78 21.87 -5.81
N GLU A 52 25.40 20.73 -6.39
CA GLU A 52 25.74 20.40 -7.76
C GLU A 52 24.72 20.96 -8.75
N VAL A 53 25.19 21.41 -9.92
CA VAL A 53 24.31 21.74 -11.04
C VAL A 53 23.66 20.45 -11.51
N MET A 54 22.33 20.43 -11.61
CA MET A 54 21.60 19.33 -12.21
C MET A 54 20.74 19.82 -13.38
N PRO A 55 20.90 19.25 -14.58
CA PRO A 55 19.96 19.48 -15.67
C PRO A 55 18.55 18.99 -15.30
N ALA A 56 17.51 19.74 -15.69
CA ALA A 56 16.12 19.35 -15.43
C ALA A 56 15.79 17.98 -16.03
N VAL A 57 16.35 17.64 -17.20
CA VAL A 57 16.17 16.31 -17.82
C VAL A 57 16.67 15.21 -16.89
N ASP A 58 17.88 15.36 -16.35
CA ASP A 58 18.48 14.38 -15.43
C ASP A 58 17.65 14.26 -14.15
N PHE A 59 17.16 15.39 -13.62
CA PHE A 59 16.24 15.38 -12.48
C PHE A 59 14.94 14.61 -12.76
N PHE A 60 14.32 14.81 -13.93
CA PHE A 60 13.11 14.08 -14.32
C PHE A 60 13.38 12.59 -14.49
N GLN A 61 14.52 12.21 -15.06
CA GLN A 61 14.95 10.82 -15.19
C GLN A 61 15.17 10.18 -13.82
N GLU A 62 15.83 10.89 -12.90
CA GLU A 62 16.01 10.46 -11.51
C GLU A 62 14.66 10.28 -10.79
N CYS A 63 13.71 11.19 -10.99
CA CYS A 63 12.39 11.12 -10.37
C CYS A 63 11.56 9.94 -10.89
N THR A 64 11.51 9.76 -12.20
CA THR A 64 10.71 8.71 -12.87
C THR A 64 11.40 7.35 -12.81
N GLY A 65 12.73 7.31 -12.79
CA GLY A 65 13.55 6.12 -12.99
C GLY A 65 13.59 5.67 -14.45
N ARG A 66 13.16 6.51 -15.39
CA ARG A 66 13.13 6.21 -16.83
C ARG A 66 14.10 7.10 -17.58
N LYS A 67 14.86 6.52 -18.51
CA LYS A 67 15.68 7.30 -19.44
C LYS A 67 14.76 7.99 -20.45
N ILE A 68 15.05 9.25 -20.69
CA ILE A 68 14.35 10.08 -21.68
C ILE A 68 15.31 10.34 -22.83
N ASP A 69 14.81 10.18 -24.04
CA ASP A 69 15.57 10.40 -25.28
C ASP A 69 15.92 11.89 -25.43
N ASP A 70 17.15 12.18 -25.84
CA ASP A 70 17.70 13.54 -25.95
C ASP A 70 17.14 14.33 -27.16
N ARG A 71 16.41 13.67 -28.06
CA ARG A 71 15.79 14.30 -29.23
C ARG A 71 14.55 15.11 -28.90
N TYR A 72 13.99 14.96 -27.72
CA TYR A 72 12.79 15.68 -27.31
C TYR A 72 13.11 17.08 -26.81
N SER A 73 12.25 18.04 -27.15
CA SER A 73 12.32 19.37 -26.56
C SER A 73 12.09 19.29 -25.04
N LEU A 74 12.68 20.21 -24.28
CA LEU A 74 12.58 20.21 -22.82
C LEU A 74 11.12 20.30 -22.33
N SER A 75 10.25 21.02 -23.04
CA SER A 75 8.81 21.06 -22.75
C SER A 75 8.12 19.71 -22.98
N THR A 76 8.52 18.98 -24.03
CA THR A 76 8.02 17.62 -24.28
C THR A 76 8.48 16.66 -23.18
N VAL A 77 9.76 16.75 -22.79
CA VAL A 77 10.33 15.98 -21.69
C VAL A 77 9.56 16.22 -20.40
N LEU A 78 9.23 17.47 -20.06
CA LEU A 78 8.44 17.82 -18.88
C LEU A 78 7.07 17.14 -18.88
N VAL A 79 6.32 17.23 -19.98
CA VAL A 79 4.98 16.62 -20.09
C VAL A 79 5.07 15.11 -19.95
N MET A 80 6.04 14.48 -20.61
CA MET A 80 6.26 13.03 -20.50
C MET A 80 6.62 12.61 -19.08
N ALA A 81 7.47 13.36 -18.40
CA ALA A 81 7.88 13.07 -17.03
C ALA A 81 6.70 13.19 -16.05
N ILE A 82 5.85 14.21 -16.22
CA ILE A 82 4.63 14.38 -15.43
C ILE A 82 3.69 13.19 -15.63
N ASP A 83 3.34 12.90 -16.89
CA ASP A 83 2.40 11.83 -17.23
C ASP A 83 2.88 10.47 -16.71
N ASP A 84 4.17 10.20 -16.86
CA ASP A 84 4.80 8.97 -16.38
C ASP A 84 4.78 8.88 -14.85
N TYR A 85 5.18 9.94 -14.14
CA TYR A 85 5.20 9.94 -12.68
C TYR A 85 3.79 9.83 -12.08
N VAL A 86 2.82 10.56 -12.64
CA VAL A 86 1.41 10.51 -12.20
C VAL A 86 0.79 9.15 -12.48
N SER A 87 1.10 8.53 -13.62
CA SER A 87 0.64 7.18 -13.94
C SER A 87 1.18 6.15 -12.97
N GLN A 88 2.50 6.16 -12.71
CA GLN A 88 3.11 5.26 -11.72
C GLN A 88 2.54 5.48 -10.31
N LEU A 89 2.28 6.73 -9.91
CA LEU A 89 1.61 7.03 -8.64
C LEU A 89 0.20 6.43 -8.55
N LYS A 90 -0.56 6.48 -9.64
CA LYS A 90 -1.93 5.95 -9.69
C LYS A 90 -1.92 4.42 -9.57
N GLU A 91 -1.04 3.76 -10.31
CA GLU A 91 -0.86 2.30 -10.24
C GLU A 91 -0.52 1.85 -8.82
N LEU A 92 0.43 2.50 -8.17
CA LEU A 92 0.81 2.18 -6.78
C LEU A 92 -0.35 2.38 -5.79
N LYS A 93 -1.17 3.43 -5.95
CA LYS A 93 -2.35 3.66 -5.11
C LYS A 93 -3.41 2.58 -5.33
N GLU A 94 -3.63 2.15 -6.56
CA GLU A 94 -4.60 1.09 -6.88
C GLU A 94 -4.13 -0.27 -6.38
N GLU A 95 -2.84 -0.59 -6.48
CA GLU A 95 -2.26 -1.80 -5.89
C GLU A 95 -2.38 -1.81 -4.38
N GLN A 96 -2.06 -0.70 -3.71
CA GLN A 96 -2.23 -0.57 -2.27
C GLN A 96 -3.70 -0.70 -1.86
N TYR A 97 -4.63 -0.12 -2.61
CA TYR A 97 -6.06 -0.26 -2.37
C TYR A 97 -6.51 -1.71 -2.50
N ARG A 98 -6.13 -2.40 -3.59
CA ARG A 98 -6.46 -3.82 -3.81
C ARG A 98 -5.88 -4.72 -2.73
N SER A 99 -4.64 -4.48 -2.31
CA SER A 99 -4.00 -5.22 -1.22
C SER A 99 -4.71 -5.01 0.11
N ASN A 100 -5.08 -3.77 0.44
CA ASN A 100 -5.84 -3.46 1.65
C ASN A 100 -7.25 -4.07 1.65
N GLU A 101 -7.92 -4.09 0.50
CA GLU A 101 -9.23 -4.71 0.37
C GLU A 101 -9.17 -6.23 0.51
N GLN A 102 -8.12 -6.86 -0.01
CA GLN A 102 -7.87 -8.27 0.22
C GLN A 102 -7.61 -8.56 1.71
N ALA A 103 -6.76 -7.76 2.36
CA ALA A 103 -6.48 -7.90 3.79
C ALA A 103 -7.73 -7.73 4.67
N ARG A 104 -8.65 -6.84 4.28
CA ARG A 104 -9.96 -6.70 4.97
C ARG A 104 -10.83 -7.93 4.79
N LYS A 105 -10.95 -8.45 3.56
CA LYS A 105 -11.73 -9.67 3.27
C LYS A 105 -11.17 -10.87 4.04
N ASP A 106 -9.86 -11.02 4.09
CA ASP A 106 -9.20 -12.10 4.82
C ASP A 106 -9.48 -11.99 6.34
N GLN A 107 -9.45 -10.78 6.91
CA GLN A 107 -9.83 -10.55 8.31
C GLN A 107 -11.31 -10.83 8.59
N ASP A 108 -12.21 -10.45 7.69
CA ASP A 108 -13.64 -10.69 7.84
C ASP A 108 -13.97 -12.19 7.72
N ILE A 109 -13.28 -12.94 6.85
CA ILE A 109 -13.38 -14.40 6.76
C ILE A 109 -12.95 -15.05 8.07
N VAL A 110 -11.79 -14.66 8.62
CA VAL A 110 -11.30 -15.19 9.91
C VAL A 110 -12.28 -14.89 11.04
N ARG A 111 -12.81 -13.66 11.11
CA ARG A 111 -13.79 -13.27 12.12
C ARG A 111 -15.12 -14.03 11.98
N SER A 112 -15.56 -14.29 10.75
CA SER A 112 -16.75 -15.09 10.47
C SER A 112 -16.59 -16.54 10.93
N HIS A 113 -15.44 -17.17 10.62
CA HIS A 113 -15.13 -18.52 11.07
C HIS A 113 -15.09 -18.62 12.59
N ASP A 114 -14.42 -17.69 13.28
CA ASP A 114 -14.37 -17.66 14.75
C ASP A 114 -15.77 -17.54 15.37
N LYS A 115 -16.65 -16.71 14.79
CA LYS A 115 -18.04 -16.59 15.24
C LYS A 115 -18.83 -17.89 15.04
N GLN A 116 -18.71 -18.52 13.87
CA GLN A 116 -19.38 -19.80 13.58
C GLN A 116 -18.92 -20.90 14.54
N TYR A 117 -17.62 -21.02 14.79
CA TYR A 117 -17.08 -22.01 15.74
C TYR A 117 -17.59 -21.77 17.16
N LYS A 118 -17.64 -20.51 17.62
CA LYS A 118 -18.22 -20.17 18.94
C LYS A 118 -19.70 -20.54 19.04
N GLU A 119 -20.48 -20.29 18.00
CA GLU A 119 -21.89 -20.67 17.97
C GLU A 119 -22.07 -22.19 18.04
N ILE A 120 -21.35 -22.95 17.20
CA ILE A 120 -21.38 -24.43 17.19
C ILE A 120 -21.03 -25.00 18.58
N LEU A 121 -19.98 -24.48 19.21
CA LEU A 121 -19.55 -24.94 20.54
C LEU A 121 -20.54 -24.57 21.64
N MET A 122 -21.17 -23.39 21.56
CA MET A 122 -22.17 -22.98 22.54
C MET A 122 -23.43 -23.85 22.45
N TRP A 123 -23.86 -24.22 21.24
CA TRP A 123 -24.91 -25.21 21.04
C TRP A 123 -24.55 -26.59 21.60
N PHE A 124 -23.31 -27.03 21.37
CA PHE A 124 -22.83 -28.31 21.88
C PHE A 124 -22.78 -28.35 23.43
N VAL A 125 -22.26 -27.30 24.06
CA VAL A 125 -22.25 -27.15 25.53
C VAL A 125 -23.67 -27.07 26.08
N PHE A 126 -24.58 -26.36 25.40
CA PHE A 126 -25.98 -26.30 25.79
C PHE A 126 -26.62 -27.69 25.79
N LEU A 127 -26.43 -28.48 24.72
CA LEU A 127 -26.92 -29.85 24.65
C LEU A 127 -26.42 -30.69 25.84
N ALA A 128 -25.12 -30.60 26.15
CA ALA A 128 -24.52 -31.32 27.27
C ALA A 128 -25.01 -30.87 28.65
N LEU A 129 -25.31 -29.58 28.84
CA LEU A 129 -25.89 -29.09 30.09
C LEU A 129 -27.37 -29.48 30.26
N THR A 130 -28.08 -29.69 29.15
CA THR A 130 -29.49 -30.13 29.16
C THR A 130 -29.65 -31.64 29.22
N SER A 131 -28.60 -32.40 28.89
CA SER A 131 -28.52 -33.84 29.11
C SER A 131 -27.97 -34.13 30.51
N GLU A 132 -28.39 -35.25 31.11
CA GLU A 132 -27.68 -35.79 32.29
C GLU A 132 -26.33 -36.43 31.90
N ASP A 133 -26.05 -36.53 30.60
CA ASP A 133 -24.89 -37.17 30.00
C ASP A 133 -23.65 -36.27 30.00
N SER A 134 -22.46 -36.90 29.99
CA SER A 134 -21.20 -36.16 29.88
C SER A 134 -21.02 -35.59 28.47
N LEU A 135 -20.19 -34.54 28.33
CA LEU A 135 -19.82 -33.99 27.01
C LEU A 135 -19.28 -35.05 26.05
N TRP A 136 -18.58 -36.07 26.56
CA TRP A 136 -18.06 -37.17 25.76
C TRP A 136 -19.17 -38.06 25.22
N ASP A 137 -20.16 -38.37 26.05
CA ASP A 137 -21.30 -39.19 25.66
C ASP A 137 -22.17 -38.45 24.64
N VAL A 138 -22.40 -37.15 24.84
CA VAL A 138 -23.11 -36.29 23.88
C VAL A 138 -22.39 -36.23 22.55
N PHE A 139 -21.05 -36.14 22.56
CA PHE A 139 -20.25 -36.16 21.33
C PHE A 139 -20.36 -37.50 20.58
N GLU A 140 -20.21 -38.63 21.28
CA GLU A 140 -20.34 -39.96 20.68
C GLU A 140 -21.76 -40.22 20.14
N ASP A 141 -22.78 -39.72 20.84
CA ASP A 141 -24.16 -39.82 20.39
C ASP A 141 -24.43 -38.94 19.15
N LEU A 142 -23.82 -37.74 19.10
CA LEU A 142 -23.86 -36.86 17.92
C LEU A 142 -23.20 -37.54 16.72
N LYS A 143 -22.00 -38.09 16.92
CA LYS A 143 -21.22 -38.79 15.90
C LYS A 143 -21.96 -40.00 15.32
N ARG A 144 -22.75 -40.70 16.14
CA ARG A 144 -23.59 -41.83 15.69
C ARG A 144 -24.81 -41.37 14.87
N LYS A 145 -25.33 -40.17 15.14
CA LYS A 145 -26.53 -39.61 14.48
C LYS A 145 -26.19 -38.85 13.21
N ASP A 146 -25.11 -38.06 13.25
CA ASP A 146 -24.70 -37.17 12.17
C ASP A 146 -23.17 -36.95 12.23
N GLU A 147 -22.44 -37.71 11.41
CA GLU A 147 -20.98 -37.68 11.34
C GLU A 147 -20.45 -36.34 10.80
N GLU A 148 -21.20 -35.65 9.92
CA GLU A 148 -20.82 -34.36 9.35
C GLU A 148 -20.88 -33.25 10.42
N VAL A 149 -21.93 -33.23 11.23
CA VAL A 149 -22.06 -32.30 12.35
C VAL A 149 -20.99 -32.58 13.42
N ALA A 150 -20.69 -33.85 13.70
CA ALA A 150 -19.62 -34.21 14.64
C ALA A 150 -18.23 -33.77 14.15
N LEU A 151 -17.97 -33.83 12.84
CA LEU A 151 -16.74 -33.35 12.23
C LEU A 151 -16.60 -31.82 12.38
N ASN A 152 -17.69 -31.07 12.16
CA ASN A 152 -17.73 -29.62 12.32
C ASN A 152 -17.47 -29.19 13.77
N VAL A 153 -17.98 -29.93 14.76
CA VAL A 153 -17.68 -29.70 16.19
C VAL A 153 -16.21 -29.99 16.50
N LEU A 154 -15.65 -31.07 15.96
CA LEU A 154 -14.23 -31.42 16.11
C LEU A 154 -13.31 -30.36 15.51
N GLU A 155 -13.61 -29.87 14.30
CA GLU A 155 -12.90 -28.75 13.68
C GLU A 155 -12.97 -27.49 14.54
N ALA A 156 -14.15 -27.15 15.06
CA ALA A 156 -14.34 -26.01 15.96
C ALA A 156 -13.47 -26.11 17.21
N MET A 157 -13.40 -27.29 17.84
CA MET A 157 -12.55 -27.53 19.01
C MET A 157 -11.06 -27.44 18.66
N ASN A 158 -10.63 -28.02 17.55
CA ASN A 158 -9.23 -27.97 17.10
C ASN A 158 -8.77 -26.54 16.77
N CYS A 159 -9.66 -25.69 16.24
CA CYS A 159 -9.37 -24.30 15.94
C CYS A 159 -9.09 -23.43 17.19
N ILE A 160 -9.62 -23.78 18.37
CA ILE A 160 -9.40 -23.03 19.62
C ILE A 160 -8.12 -23.45 20.35
N VAL A 161 -7.68 -24.71 20.15
CA VAL A 161 -6.50 -25.27 20.84
C VAL A 161 -5.18 -24.86 20.17
N ARG A 162 -5.23 -24.23 19.00
CA ARG A 162 -4.07 -23.63 18.30
C ARG A 162 -3.75 -22.24 18.81
#